data_AF-A0A348W880-F1
#
_entry.id   AF-A0A348W880-F1
#
_cell.length_a   1.000
_cell.length_b   1.000
_cell.length_c   1.000
_cell.angle_alpha   90.00
_cell.angle_beta   90.00
_cell.angle_gamma   90.00
#
_symmetry.space_group_name_H-M   'P 1'
#
loop_
_entity.id
_entity.type
_entity.pdbx_description
1 polymer ?
#
loop_
_entity_poly.entity_id
_entity_poly.type
_entity_poly.pdbx_seq_one_letter_code
_entity_poly.pdbx_strand_id
1 'polypeptide(L)'
;QEVIGELGYLSCDGAGAILSRRAIAGFAMPRGSGGCPRWPLYLALGQPGAVIRVEIQQAGQEARHLLAYAHGEMIPAAQYGQPALHRAQMILVPAERGDATPSEPARQVGMTCRVCPVSGCAARREPSLLQNPADRGAAKEF
;
A
#
# COMPACT_ATOMS: atom_id res chain seq x y z
N GLN A 1 -11.46 -5.66 12.37
CA GLN A 1 -11.14 -4.24 12.70
C GLN A 1 -12.44 -3.48 12.63
N GLU A 2 -12.68 -2.55 13.56
CA GLU A 2 -13.92 -1.78 13.56
C GLU A 2 -13.92 -0.80 12.38
N VAL A 3 -14.94 -0.90 11.51
CA VAL A 3 -15.12 -0.05 10.33
C VAL A 3 -16.05 1.08 10.74
N ILE A 4 -15.52 2.30 10.83
CA ILE A 4 -16.25 3.48 11.35
C ILE A 4 -16.51 4.49 10.22
N GLY A 5 -16.85 4.00 9.02
CA GLY A 5 -17.22 4.82 7.86
C GLY A 5 -16.84 4.22 6.51
N GLU A 6 -17.17 4.93 5.43
CA GLU A 6 -17.04 4.45 4.05
C GLU A 6 -15.63 4.64 3.45
N LEU A 7 -14.76 5.40 4.13
CA LEU A 7 -13.43 5.75 3.64
C LEU A 7 -12.35 5.15 4.53
N GLY A 8 -11.34 4.54 3.91
CA GLY A 8 -10.11 4.12 4.55
C GLY A 8 -9.06 5.21 4.50
N TYR A 9 -8.18 5.23 5.50
CA TYR A 9 -7.07 6.18 5.56
C TYR A 9 -5.83 5.53 6.15
N LEU A 10 -4.66 5.85 5.61
CA LEU A 10 -3.35 5.48 6.12
C LEU A 10 -2.40 6.68 5.98
N SER A 11 -1.50 6.86 6.93
CA SER A 11 -0.32 7.70 6.74
C SER A 11 0.94 7.00 7.22
N CYS A 12 2.08 7.33 6.62
CA CYS A 12 3.38 6.84 7.07
C CYS A 12 4.45 7.93 7.01
N ASP A 13 5.50 7.76 7.81
CA ASP A 13 6.72 8.53 7.67
C ASP A 13 7.63 8.00 6.53
N GLY A 14 8.78 8.65 6.34
CA GLY A 14 9.79 8.26 5.35
C GLY A 14 10.47 6.91 5.62
N ALA A 15 10.39 6.37 6.84
CA ALA A 15 10.83 5.01 7.14
C ALA A 15 9.76 3.96 6.79
N GLY A 16 8.54 4.40 6.45
CA GLY A 16 7.40 3.56 6.15
C GLY A 16 6.63 3.09 7.39
N ALA A 17 6.90 3.66 8.56
CA ALA A 17 6.14 3.38 9.78
C ALA A 17 4.74 4.01 9.66
N ILE A 18 3.70 3.21 9.92
CA ILE A 18 2.31 3.68 9.86
C ILE A 18 2.02 4.56 11.08
N LEU A 19 1.71 5.84 10.84
CA LEU A 19 1.45 6.83 11.88
C LEU A 19 -0.03 6.87 12.26
N SER A 20 -0.92 6.69 11.29
CA SER A 20 -2.37 6.68 11.51
C SER A 20 -3.05 5.74 10.54
N ARG A 21 -4.20 5.21 10.97
CA ARG A 21 -5.01 4.29 10.18
C ARG A 21 -6.49 4.42 10.53
N ARG A 22 -7.33 4.38 9.50
CA ARG A 22 -8.78 4.17 9.60
C ARG A 22 -9.15 3.05 8.65
N ALA A 23 -9.78 2.01 9.17
CA ALA A 23 -10.11 0.83 8.40
C ALA A 23 -11.27 1.09 7.44
N ILE A 24 -11.30 0.28 6.37
CA ILE A 24 -12.38 0.19 5.39
C ILE A 24 -12.67 -1.29 5.13
N ALA A 25 -13.92 -1.63 4.81
CA ALA A 25 -14.29 -2.98 4.43
C ALA A 25 -13.53 -3.43 3.17
N GLY A 26 -13.06 -4.68 3.15
CA GLY A 26 -12.34 -5.25 2.00
C GLY A 26 -10.86 -4.87 1.89
N PHE A 27 -10.29 -4.16 2.87
CA PHE A 27 -8.85 -3.88 2.94
C PHE A 27 -8.29 -4.17 4.34
N ALA A 28 -7.33 -5.07 4.42
CA ALA A 28 -6.74 -5.47 5.70
C ALA A 28 -5.46 -4.67 5.96
N MET A 29 -5.39 -4.02 7.12
CA MET A 29 -4.25 -3.19 7.53
C MET A 29 -3.47 -3.88 8.67
N PRO A 30 -2.13 -4.02 8.58
CA PRO A 30 -1.34 -4.62 9.65
C PRO A 30 -1.30 -3.71 10.87
N ARG A 31 -1.28 -4.32 12.06
CA ARG A 31 -1.28 -3.55 13.33
C ARG A 31 0.09 -3.06 13.77
N GLY A 32 1.15 -3.82 13.47
CA GLY A 32 2.51 -3.57 13.99
C GLY A 32 3.64 -3.92 13.03
N SER A 33 3.35 -4.18 11.76
CA SER A 33 4.36 -4.37 10.71
C SER A 33 4.09 -3.42 9.55
N GLY A 34 5.11 -3.20 8.71
CA GLY A 34 4.92 -2.51 7.44
C GLY A 34 3.96 -3.27 6.52
N GLY A 35 3.14 -2.53 5.78
CA GLY A 35 2.23 -3.08 4.79
C GLY A 35 2.94 -3.65 3.56
N CYS A 36 2.16 -4.07 2.56
CA CYS A 36 2.73 -4.45 1.28
C CYS A 36 3.47 -3.25 0.64
N PRO A 37 4.73 -3.40 0.20
CA PRO A 37 5.48 -2.33 -0.46
C PRO A 37 4.82 -1.77 -1.72
N ARG A 38 3.87 -2.53 -2.29
CA ARG A 38 3.10 -2.13 -3.49
C ARG A 38 1.93 -1.20 -3.18
N TRP A 39 1.65 -0.91 -1.90
CA TRP A 39 0.65 0.07 -1.54
C TRP A 39 1.03 1.44 -2.12
N PRO A 40 0.09 2.15 -2.79
CA PRO A 40 0.33 3.48 -3.34
C PRO A 40 0.90 4.48 -2.32
N LEU A 41 0.54 4.31 -1.04
CA LEU A 41 1.12 5.04 0.10
C LEU A 41 2.65 5.10 0.04
N TYR A 42 3.32 3.95 -0.13
CA TYR A 42 4.79 3.90 -0.12
C TYR A 42 5.41 4.42 -1.41
N LEU A 43 4.71 4.28 -2.54
CA LEU A 43 5.17 4.83 -3.83
C LEU A 43 5.13 6.35 -3.85
N ALA A 44 4.19 6.96 -3.10
CA ALA A 44 4.05 8.40 -3.00
C ALA A 44 5.23 9.06 -2.28
N LEU A 45 5.94 8.36 -1.38
CA LEU A 45 7.14 8.87 -0.73
C LEU A 45 8.24 9.27 -1.72
N GLY A 46 8.37 8.54 -2.83
CA GLY A 46 9.34 8.80 -3.90
C GLY A 46 8.88 9.82 -4.93
N GLN A 47 7.65 10.35 -4.82
CA GLN A 47 7.07 11.32 -5.74
C GLN A 47 6.40 12.50 -4.99
N PRO A 48 7.16 13.25 -4.16
CA PRO A 48 6.56 14.32 -3.37
C PRO A 48 5.88 15.40 -4.23
N GLY A 49 4.70 15.86 -3.80
CA GLY A 49 3.89 16.85 -4.52
C GLY A 49 3.04 16.29 -5.67
N ALA A 50 3.23 15.02 -6.04
CA ALA A 50 2.37 14.34 -7.00
C ALA A 50 1.28 13.50 -6.29
N VAL A 51 0.13 13.36 -6.94
CA VAL A 51 -0.95 12.47 -6.49
C VAL A 51 -0.95 11.21 -7.36
N ILE A 52 -0.87 10.07 -6.71
CA ILE A 52 -1.07 8.75 -7.32
C ILE A 52 -2.54 8.39 -7.16
N ARG A 53 -3.28 8.31 -8.27
CA ARG A 53 -4.62 7.72 -8.33
C ARG A 53 -4.52 6.36 -9.00
N VAL A 54 -4.88 5.29 -8.30
CA VAL A 54 -4.81 3.93 -8.85
C VAL A 54 -5.83 3.02 -8.21
N GLU A 55 -6.49 2.20 -9.03
CA GLU A 55 -7.33 1.12 -8.54
C GLU A 55 -6.45 0.00 -7.98
N ILE A 56 -6.77 -0.47 -6.79
CA ILE A 56 -6.05 -1.56 -6.12
C ILE A 56 -7.02 -2.68 -5.77
N GLN A 57 -6.49 -3.89 -5.76
CA GLN A 57 -7.18 -5.05 -5.24
C GLN A 57 -6.23 -5.78 -4.28
N GLN A 58 -6.67 -5.95 -3.03
CA GLN A 58 -5.87 -6.66 -2.05
C GLN A 58 -6.08 -8.17 -2.20
N ALA A 59 -5.03 -8.93 -2.51
CA ALA A 59 -5.08 -10.37 -2.65
C ALA A 59 -5.58 -11.05 -1.37
N GLY A 60 -6.53 -11.99 -1.53
CA GLY A 60 -7.20 -12.69 -0.43
C GLY A 60 -8.66 -12.98 -0.77
N GLN A 61 -9.39 -13.62 0.14
CA GLN A 61 -10.78 -14.03 -0.11
C GLN A 61 -11.80 -12.88 -0.07
N GLU A 62 -11.53 -11.83 0.71
CA GLU A 62 -12.41 -10.66 0.86
C GLU A 62 -11.94 -9.46 0.01
N ALA A 63 -11.29 -9.75 -1.13
CA ALA A 63 -10.65 -8.75 -1.98
C ALA A 63 -11.67 -7.85 -2.67
N ARG A 64 -11.80 -6.60 -2.22
CA ARG A 64 -12.57 -5.56 -2.92
C ARG A 64 -11.67 -4.71 -3.80
N HIS A 65 -12.22 -4.26 -4.91
CA HIS A 65 -11.61 -3.20 -5.71
C HIS A 65 -11.82 -1.88 -4.98
N LEU A 66 -10.73 -1.17 -4.76
CA LEU A 66 -10.72 0.12 -4.10
C LEU A 66 -9.94 1.10 -4.95
N LEU A 67 -10.39 2.34 -4.99
CA LEU A 67 -9.63 3.42 -5.57
C LEU A 67 -8.75 4.04 -4.48
N ALA A 68 -7.45 4.06 -4.73
CA ALA A 68 -6.45 4.62 -3.83
C ALA A 68 -5.98 5.97 -4.36
N TYR A 69 -6.05 6.98 -3.50
CA TYR A 69 -5.45 8.29 -3.71
C TYR A 69 -4.31 8.43 -2.71
N ALA A 70 -3.08 8.50 -3.20
CA ALA A 70 -1.90 8.65 -2.36
C ALA A 70 -1.12 9.92 -2.72
N HIS A 71 -0.64 10.62 -1.70
CA HIS A 71 0.14 11.83 -1.83
C HIS A 71 1.34 11.77 -0.89
N GLY A 72 2.50 12.18 -1.39
CA GLY A 72 3.73 12.33 -0.62
C GLY A 72 4.06 13.80 -0.42
N GLU A 73 4.55 14.16 0.76
CA GLU A 73 5.01 15.49 1.09
C GLU A 73 6.44 15.47 1.61
N MET A 74 7.20 16.51 1.25
CA MET A 74 8.46 16.86 1.90
C MET A 74 8.16 17.98 2.88
N ILE A 75 8.38 17.70 4.17
CA ILE A 75 8.23 18.66 5.25
C ILE A 75 9.60 19.34 5.42
N PRO A 76 9.74 20.63 5.06
CA PRO A 76 11.01 21.32 5.15
C PRO A 76 11.49 21.37 6.61
N ALA A 77 12.79 21.29 6.80
CA ALA A 77 13.36 21.51 8.13
C ALA A 77 13.22 22.99 8.53
N ALA A 78 13.03 23.23 9.83
CA ALA A 78 12.96 24.59 10.37
C ALA A 78 14.30 25.33 10.34
N GLN A 79 15.40 24.61 10.12
CA GLN A 79 16.77 25.12 10.19
C GLN A 79 17.51 24.83 8.90
N TYR A 80 18.36 25.76 8.49
CA TYR A 80 19.24 25.59 7.33
C TYR A 80 20.18 24.39 7.53
N GLY A 81 20.41 23.63 6.46
CA GLY A 81 21.31 22.48 6.45
C GLY A 81 20.74 21.19 7.06
N GLN A 82 19.50 21.20 7.54
CA GLN A 82 18.83 19.98 8.02
C GLN A 82 18.01 19.32 6.91
N PRO A 83 17.99 17.98 6.82
CA PRO A 83 17.25 17.27 5.78
C PRO A 83 15.73 17.41 5.99
N ALA A 84 14.97 17.43 4.89
CA ALA A 84 13.51 17.38 4.95
C ALA A 84 13.04 16.02 5.48
N LEU A 85 11.91 16.02 6.19
CA LEU A 85 11.21 14.80 6.53
C LEU A 85 10.24 14.44 5.41
N HIS A 86 10.04 13.15 5.17
CA HIS A 86 9.06 12.67 4.21
C HIS A 86 7.86 12.09 4.95
N ARG A 87 6.67 12.35 4.43
CA ARG A 87 5.43 11.71 4.86
C ARG A 87 4.62 11.34 3.63
N ALA A 88 3.88 10.25 3.72
CA ALA A 88 2.86 9.92 2.74
C ALA A 88 1.53 9.66 3.41
N GLN A 89 0.47 9.93 2.66
CA GLN A 89 -0.90 9.76 3.07
C GLN A 89 -1.65 9.04 1.96
N MET A 90 -2.60 8.19 2.31
CA MET A 90 -3.41 7.46 1.35
C MET A 90 -4.84 7.38 1.84
N ILE A 91 -5.79 7.74 0.97
CA ILE A 91 -7.22 7.53 1.15
C ILE A 91 -7.66 6.37 0.25
N LEU A 92 -8.52 5.52 0.79
CA LEU A 92 -9.13 4.40 0.10
C LEU A 92 -10.63 4.62 0.04
N VAL A 93 -11.20 4.49 -1.16
CA VAL A 93 -12.64 4.58 -1.38
C VAL A 93 -13.12 3.32 -2.13
N PRO A 94 -14.36 2.86 -1.91
CA PRO A 94 -14.96 1.81 -2.74
C PRO A 94 -14.88 2.20 -4.22
N ALA A 95 -14.40 1.31 -5.09
CA ALA A 95 -14.42 1.56 -6.51
C ALA A 95 -15.85 1.34 -7.06
N GLU A 96 -16.34 2.27 -7.86
CA GLU A 96 -17.61 2.15 -8.58
C GLU A 96 -17.39 1.70 -10.03
N ARG A 97 -18.48 1.27 -10.69
CA ARG A 97 -18.42 0.92 -12.12
C ARG A 97 -18.07 2.18 -12.93
N GLY A 98 -16.90 2.18 -13.56
CA GLY A 98 -16.41 3.30 -14.38
C GLY A 98 -15.22 4.05 -13.76
N ASP A 99 -14.84 3.75 -12.52
CA ASP A 99 -13.63 4.33 -11.90
C ASP A 99 -12.33 3.82 -12.52
N ALA A 100 -12.38 2.62 -13.08
CA ALA A 100 -11.29 1.97 -13.79
C ALA A 100 -10.92 2.79 -15.03
N THR A 101 -9.64 3.15 -15.16
CA THR A 101 -9.10 3.52 -16.46
C THR A 101 -9.19 2.27 -17.36
N PRO A 102 -9.90 2.30 -18.50
CA PRO A 102 -10.22 1.08 -19.27
C PRO A 102 -9.00 0.26 -19.72
N SER A 103 -7.81 0.84 -19.70
CA SER A 103 -6.57 0.23 -20.16
C SER A 103 -5.65 -0.32 -19.05
N GLU A 104 -5.94 -0.11 -17.77
CA GLU A 104 -5.03 -0.53 -16.68
C GLU A 104 -5.71 -1.48 -15.70
N PRO A 105 -5.21 -2.71 -15.52
CA PRO A 105 -5.75 -3.62 -14.52
C PRO A 105 -5.47 -3.11 -13.10
N ALA A 106 -6.41 -3.37 -12.18
CA ALA A 106 -6.25 -3.03 -10.77
C ALA A 106 -4.92 -3.59 -10.22
N ARG A 107 -4.17 -2.75 -9.52
CA ARG A 107 -2.88 -3.10 -8.93
C ARG A 107 -3.10 -4.11 -7.81
N GLN A 108 -2.61 -5.33 -8.03
CA GLN A 108 -2.57 -6.35 -7.00
C GLN A 108 -1.63 -5.94 -5.87
N VAL A 109 -2.16 -5.94 -4.64
CA VAL A 109 -1.41 -5.66 -3.39
C VAL A 109 -1.70 -6.75 -2.36
N GLY A 110 -0.85 -6.88 -1.34
CA GLY A 110 -1.11 -7.76 -0.18
C GLY A 110 -1.38 -6.95 1.09
N MET A 111 -1.66 -7.64 2.20
CA MET A 111 -1.63 -7.02 3.54
C MET A 111 -0.17 -6.91 4.04
N THR A 112 0.51 -8.04 4.17
CA THR A 112 1.96 -8.15 4.46
C THR A 112 2.57 -9.28 3.63
N CYS A 113 3.89 -9.30 3.45
CA CYS A 113 4.54 -10.34 2.64
C CYS A 113 4.30 -11.76 3.17
N ARG A 114 4.36 -11.92 4.50
CA ARG A 114 4.28 -13.20 5.20
C ARG A 114 2.97 -13.96 4.96
N VAL A 115 1.87 -13.26 4.69
CA VAL A 115 0.55 -13.87 4.44
C VAL A 115 -0.02 -13.47 3.07
N CYS A 116 0.84 -13.03 2.15
CA CYS A 116 0.42 -12.66 0.80
C CYS A 116 0.44 -13.89 -0.13
N PRO A 117 -0.69 -14.25 -0.78
CA PRO A 117 -0.74 -15.41 -1.66
C PRO A 117 -0.09 -15.17 -3.04
N VAL A 118 0.15 -13.91 -3.44
CA VAL A 118 0.67 -13.55 -4.78
C VAL A 118 2.05 -14.17 -5.06
N SER A 119 2.11 -15.10 -6.02
CA SER A 119 3.35 -15.73 -6.52
C SER A 119 4.19 -14.75 -7.35
N GLY A 120 5.51 -15.00 -7.45
CA GLY A 120 6.43 -14.21 -8.29
C GLY A 120 6.50 -12.71 -7.95
N CYS A 121 6.11 -12.29 -6.75
CA CYS A 121 6.04 -10.87 -6.40
C CYS A 121 7.45 -10.26 -6.24
N ALA A 122 7.88 -9.45 -7.22
CA ALA A 122 9.19 -8.78 -7.22
C ALA A 122 9.40 -7.76 -6.08
N ALA A 123 8.34 -7.42 -5.33
CA ALA A 123 8.35 -6.54 -4.16
C ALA A 123 8.28 -7.31 -2.82
N ARG A 124 8.36 -8.64 -2.86
CA ARG A 124 8.29 -9.50 -1.68
C ARG A 124 9.54 -9.31 -0.82
N ARG A 125 9.35 -8.87 0.44
CA ARG A 125 10.42 -8.69 1.44
C ARG A 125 10.73 -9.94 2.24
N GLU A 126 9.73 -10.82 2.38
CA GLU A 126 9.83 -12.03 3.21
C GLU A 126 9.08 -13.19 2.55
N PRO A 127 9.50 -14.45 2.79
CA PRO A 127 8.78 -15.62 2.31
C PRO A 127 7.31 -15.62 2.75
N SER A 128 6.40 -16.07 1.88
CA SER A 128 5.00 -16.28 2.25
C SER A 128 4.86 -17.60 3.02
N LEU A 129 4.01 -17.61 4.05
CA LEU A 129 3.54 -18.84 4.69
C LEU A 129 2.48 -19.57 3.85
N LEU A 130 1.90 -18.88 2.85
CA LEU A 130 0.84 -19.42 2.00
C LEU A 130 1.36 -20.03 0.70
N GLN A 131 2.65 -19.91 0.41
CA GLN A 131 3.24 -20.42 -0.82
C GLN A 131 3.94 -21.74 -0.56
N ASN A 132 3.72 -22.70 -1.45
CA ASN A 132 4.49 -23.93 -1.46
C ASN A 132 5.97 -23.57 -1.70
N PRO A 133 6.93 -24.09 -0.91
CA PRO A 133 8.35 -23.91 -1.17
C PRO A 133 8.79 -24.23 -2.61
N ALA A 134 8.08 -25.13 -3.30
CA ALA A 134 8.32 -25.48 -4.70
C ALA A 134 7.94 -24.36 -5.70
N ASP A 135 7.05 -23.43 -5.32
CA ASP A 135 6.59 -22.33 -6.17
C ASP A 135 7.47 -21.06 -6.04
N ARG A 136 8.61 -21.16 -5.35
CA ARG A 136 9.59 -20.07 -5.12
C ARG A 136 10.40 -19.71 -6.37
N GLY A 137 9.83 -19.86 -7.56
CA GLY A 137 10.44 -19.41 -8.80
C GLY A 137 10.84 -17.93 -8.71
N ALA A 138 12.15 -17.69 -8.80
CA ALA A 138 12.81 -16.38 -8.89
C ALA A 138 12.49 -15.39 -7.75
N ALA A 139 12.67 -15.78 -6.49
CA ALA A 139 12.88 -14.78 -5.44
C ALA A 139 14.27 -14.16 -5.62
N LYS A 140 14.32 -12.83 -5.80
CA LYS A 140 15.56 -12.06 -6.04
C LYS A 140 16.67 -12.43 -5.05
N GLU A 141 17.77 -12.97 -5.57
CA GLU A 141 19.08 -12.85 -4.93
C GLU A 141 19.50 -11.38 -5.12
N PHE A 142 19.66 -10.66 -4.01
CA PHE A 142 20.32 -9.37 -3.96
C PHE A 142 21.68 -9.56 -3.31
#